data_AF-A0A7C4C394-F1
#
_entry.id   AF-A0A7C4C394-F1
#
_cell.length_a   1.000
_cell.length_b   1.000
_cell.length_c   1.000
_cell.angle_alpha   90.00
_cell.angle_beta   90.00
_cell.angle_gamma   90.00
#
_symmetry.space_group_name_H-M   'P 1'
#
loop_
_entity.id
_entity.type
_entity.pdbx_description
1 polymer ?
#
loop_
_entity_poly.entity_id
_entity_poly.type
_entity_poly.pdbx_seq_one_letter_code
_entity_poly.pdbx_strand_id
1 'polypeptide(L)'
;MINKLFLAATLIATIILIYAIVQDIRMLEDEVERFSSIKSSLSILISKANNLREEINEANEKHIKMREVYNIKLWLLNRGIKPLSIGNNVSTVTVLVFYNDVLYPEHNKTSLEKYFKGVFLENVSIAYLQIYSPSNFNILKEIFSKAYQTRPHMQYEYVVFLNRNEMLILDLNTILSDLEVYTNCLKYFMLTA
;
A
#
# COMPACT_ATOMS: atom_id res chain seq x y z
N MET A 1 -9.32 -66.55 -67.70
CA MET A 1 -8.83 -65.18 -67.91
C MET A 1 -9.58 -64.14 -67.08
N ILE A 2 -10.91 -64.25 -66.95
CA ILE A 2 -11.79 -63.31 -66.22
C ILE A 2 -11.42 -63.12 -64.73
N ASN A 3 -11.04 -64.20 -64.03
CA ASN A 3 -10.70 -64.15 -62.59
C ASN A 3 -9.46 -63.29 -62.27
N LYS A 4 -8.47 -63.22 -63.18
CA LYS A 4 -7.26 -62.40 -62.98
C LYS A 4 -7.52 -60.91 -63.21
N LEU A 5 -8.41 -60.59 -64.16
CA LEU A 5 -8.80 -59.21 -64.47
C LEU A 5 -9.62 -58.61 -63.32
N PHE A 6 -10.56 -59.39 -62.78
CA PHE A 6 -11.36 -58.98 -61.62
C PHE A 6 -10.49 -58.76 -60.38
N LEU A 7 -9.54 -59.66 -60.11
CA LEU A 7 -8.59 -59.52 -58.99
C LEU A 7 -7.67 -58.30 -59.14
N ALA A 8 -7.24 -57.98 -60.37
CA ALA A 8 -6.45 -56.79 -60.64
C ALA A 8 -7.26 -55.49 -60.44
N ALA A 9 -8.52 -55.48 -60.87
CA ALA A 9 -9.41 -54.33 -60.71
C ALA A 9 -9.73 -54.06 -59.22
N THR A 10 -10.00 -55.10 -58.43
CA THR A 10 -10.22 -54.95 -56.98
C THR A 10 -8.97 -54.54 -56.22
N LEU A 11 -7.79 -55.00 -56.65
CA LEU A 11 -6.51 -54.56 -56.10
C LEU A 11 -6.28 -53.05 -56.36
N ILE A 12 -6.52 -52.59 -57.59
CA ILE A 12 -6.39 -51.17 -57.95
C ILE A 12 -7.37 -50.31 -57.14
N ALA A 13 -8.64 -50.73 -57.02
CA ALA A 13 -9.63 -50.01 -56.23
C ALA A 13 -9.22 -49.90 -54.74
N THR A 14 -8.69 -50.99 -54.18
CA THR A 14 -8.16 -51.00 -52.80
C THR A 14 -6.97 -50.04 -52.64
N ILE A 15 -6.04 -50.00 -53.61
CA ILE A 15 -4.88 -49.09 -53.58
C ILE A 15 -5.35 -47.62 -53.63
N ILE A 16 -6.32 -47.30 -54.49
CA ILE A 16 -6.89 -45.94 -54.58
C ILE A 16 -7.56 -45.55 -53.25
N LEU A 17 -8.30 -46.47 -52.64
CA LEU A 17 -8.93 -46.24 -51.34
C LEU A 17 -7.90 -46.00 -50.24
N ILE A 18 -6.84 -46.82 -50.18
CA ILE A 18 -5.73 -46.63 -49.22
C ILE A 18 -5.06 -45.27 -49.44
N TYR A 19 -4.82 -44.89 -50.69
CA TYR A 19 -4.23 -43.59 -51.00
C TYR A 19 -5.11 -42.42 -50.52
N ALA A 20 -6.43 -42.49 -50.74
CA ALA A 20 -7.37 -41.49 -50.24
C ALA A 20 -7.35 -41.40 -48.70
N ILE A 21 -7.38 -42.53 -48.01
CA ILE A 21 -7.29 -42.59 -46.54
C ILE A 21 -5.98 -41.97 -46.03
N VAL A 22 -4.85 -42.22 -46.70
CA VAL A 22 -3.55 -41.64 -46.32
C VAL A 22 -3.54 -40.11 -46.49
N GLN A 23 -4.20 -39.58 -47.53
CA GLN A 23 -4.34 -38.14 -47.70
C GLN A 23 -5.20 -37.52 -46.58
N ASP A 24 -6.32 -38.15 -46.24
CA ASP A 24 -7.20 -37.70 -45.16
C ASP A 24 -6.46 -37.71 -43.81
N ILE A 25 -5.66 -38.75 -43.53
CA ILE A 25 -4.83 -38.83 -42.32
C ILE A 25 -3.82 -37.69 -42.27
N ARG A 26 -3.12 -37.39 -43.37
CA ARG A 26 -2.16 -36.28 -43.41
C ARG A 26 -2.82 -34.93 -43.18
N MET A 27 -4.00 -34.72 -43.78
CA MET A 27 -4.77 -33.50 -43.54
C MET A 27 -5.16 -33.37 -42.06
N LEU A 28 -5.56 -34.48 -41.43
CA LEU A 28 -5.88 -34.52 -40.01
C LEU A 28 -4.65 -34.24 -39.13
N GLU A 29 -3.48 -34.77 -39.49
CA GLU A 29 -2.20 -34.51 -38.79
C GLU A 29 -1.85 -33.01 -38.83
N ASP A 30 -1.95 -32.38 -40.00
CA ASP A 30 -1.71 -30.93 -40.17
C ASP A 30 -2.69 -30.09 -39.33
N GLU A 31 -3.97 -30.48 -39.27
CA GLU A 31 -4.97 -29.82 -38.42
C GLU A 31 -4.64 -29.96 -36.93
N VAL A 32 -4.24 -31.15 -36.48
CA VAL A 32 -3.83 -31.39 -35.08
C VAL A 32 -2.62 -30.53 -34.72
N GLU A 33 -1.63 -30.39 -35.61
CA GLU A 33 -0.48 -29.52 -35.39
C GLU A 33 -0.90 -28.04 -35.26
N ARG A 34 -1.81 -27.58 -36.12
CA ARG A 34 -2.39 -26.23 -36.02
C ARG A 34 -3.12 -26.02 -34.69
N PHE A 35 -3.93 -26.98 -34.25
CA PHE A 35 -4.62 -26.91 -32.97
C PHE A 35 -3.63 -26.85 -31.79
N SER A 36 -2.54 -27.61 -31.85
CA SER A 36 -1.47 -27.56 -30.85
C SER A 36 -0.83 -26.17 -30.75
N SER A 37 -0.54 -25.55 -31.90
CA SER A 37 -0.01 -24.18 -31.97
C SER A 37 -0.98 -23.12 -31.41
N ILE A 38 -2.27 -23.24 -31.76
CA ILE A 38 -3.33 -22.36 -31.22
C ILE A 38 -3.43 -22.52 -29.70
N LYS A 39 -3.43 -23.76 -29.19
CA LYS A 39 -3.46 -24.04 -27.75
C LYS A 39 -2.28 -23.39 -27.02
N SER A 40 -1.07 -23.53 -27.57
CA SER A 40 0.14 -22.90 -27.03
C SER A 40 0.01 -21.37 -26.97
N SER A 41 -0.45 -20.76 -28.08
CA SER A 41 -0.69 -19.32 -28.16
C SER A 41 -1.73 -18.83 -27.14
N LEU A 42 -2.81 -19.59 -26.95
CA LEU A 42 -3.83 -19.29 -25.95
C LEU A 42 -3.28 -19.36 -24.52
N SER A 43 -2.44 -20.35 -24.22
CA SER A 43 -1.77 -20.45 -22.91
C SER A 43 -0.91 -19.23 -22.62
N ILE A 44 -0.17 -18.72 -23.62
CA ILE A 44 0.62 -17.48 -23.48
C ILE A 44 -0.28 -16.27 -23.20
N LEU A 45 -1.40 -16.14 -23.92
CA LEU A 45 -2.34 -15.05 -23.71
C LEU A 45 -3.00 -15.09 -22.32
N ILE A 46 -3.36 -16.27 -21.84
CA ILE A 46 -3.89 -16.45 -20.48
C ILE A 46 -2.87 -16.02 -19.42
N SER A 47 -1.59 -16.41 -19.58
CA SER A 47 -0.53 -15.97 -18.67
C SER A 47 -0.36 -14.45 -18.68
N LYS A 48 -0.36 -13.81 -19.85
CA LYS A 48 -0.30 -12.34 -19.95
C LYS A 48 -1.50 -11.65 -19.29
N ALA A 49 -2.70 -12.19 -19.48
CA ALA A 49 -3.92 -11.66 -18.88
C ALA A 49 -3.88 -11.76 -17.35
N ASN A 50 -3.32 -12.84 -16.79
CA ASN A 50 -3.15 -12.99 -15.35
C ASN A 50 -2.14 -11.99 -14.79
N ASN A 51 -0.99 -11.81 -15.44
CA ASN A 51 0.00 -10.80 -15.02
C ASN A 51 -0.60 -9.39 -15.03
N LEU A 52 -1.33 -9.03 -16.10
CA LEU A 52 -2.02 -7.73 -16.18
C LEU A 52 -3.04 -7.56 -15.06
N ARG A 53 -3.75 -8.62 -14.68
CA ARG A 53 -4.70 -8.57 -13.57
C ARG A 53 -3.99 -8.30 -12.24
N GLU A 54 -2.84 -8.89 -12.00
CA GLU A 54 -2.02 -8.63 -10.80
C GLU A 54 -1.55 -7.17 -10.76
N GLU A 55 -1.00 -6.66 -11.87
CA GLU A 55 -0.58 -5.25 -11.99
C GLU A 55 -1.75 -4.27 -11.74
N ILE A 56 -2.94 -4.58 -12.26
CA ILE A 56 -4.15 -3.77 -12.04
C ILE A 56 -4.56 -3.80 -10.56
N ASN A 57 -4.47 -4.95 -9.89
CA ASN A 57 -4.79 -5.06 -8.47
C ASN A 57 -3.82 -4.23 -7.62
N GLU A 58 -2.51 -4.32 -7.87
CA GLU A 58 -1.50 -3.51 -7.18
C GLU A 58 -1.71 -2.01 -7.40
N ALA A 59 -2.01 -1.60 -8.64
CA ALA A 59 -2.30 -0.21 -8.97
C ALA A 59 -3.57 0.30 -8.24
N ASN A 60 -4.61 -0.54 -8.16
CA ASN A 60 -5.85 -0.21 -7.45
C ASN A 60 -5.64 -0.05 -5.95
N GLU A 61 -4.88 -0.94 -5.31
CA GLU A 61 -4.53 -0.82 -3.89
C GLU A 61 -3.76 0.48 -3.61
N LYS A 62 -2.78 0.80 -4.45
CA LYS A 62 -2.02 2.05 -4.37
C LYS A 62 -2.92 3.28 -4.55
N HIS A 63 -3.86 3.23 -5.49
CA HIS A 63 -4.81 4.32 -5.72
C HIS A 63 -5.76 4.53 -4.54
N ILE A 64 -6.28 3.45 -3.94
CA ILE A 64 -7.13 3.51 -2.74
C ILE A 64 -6.36 4.18 -1.60
N LYS A 65 -5.12 3.73 -1.34
CA LYS A 65 -4.26 4.30 -0.30
C LYS A 65 -4.00 5.79 -0.55
N MET A 66 -3.67 6.17 -1.78
CA MET A 66 -3.40 7.57 -2.15
C MET A 66 -4.64 8.47 -1.98
N ARG A 67 -5.82 7.97 -2.35
CA ARG A 67 -7.09 8.67 -2.17
C ARG A 67 -7.41 8.90 -0.70
N GLU A 68 -7.16 7.91 0.14
CA GLU A 68 -7.36 8.01 1.58
C GLU A 68 -6.42 9.05 2.22
N VAL A 69 -5.12 9.01 1.87
CA VAL A 69 -4.15 10.03 2.29
C VAL A 69 -4.62 11.42 1.89
N TYR A 70 -5.06 11.60 0.64
CA TYR A 70 -5.54 12.88 0.14
C TYR A 70 -6.76 13.39 0.92
N ASN A 71 -7.74 12.53 1.17
CA ASN A 71 -8.95 12.90 1.91
C ASN A 71 -8.63 13.32 3.35
N ILE A 72 -7.76 12.59 4.05
CA ILE A 72 -7.35 12.95 5.41
C ILE A 72 -6.53 14.24 5.40
N LYS A 73 -5.63 14.42 4.43
CA LYS A 73 -4.85 15.66 4.29
C LYS A 73 -5.75 16.88 4.10
N LEU A 74 -6.76 16.76 3.23
CA LEU A 74 -7.73 17.83 3.00
C LEU A 74 -8.53 18.14 4.28
N TRP A 75 -8.94 17.10 5.01
CA TRP A 75 -9.62 17.26 6.30
C TRP A 75 -8.75 17.99 7.33
N LEU A 76 -7.45 17.63 7.44
CA LEU A 76 -6.50 18.31 8.33
C LEU A 76 -6.33 19.79 7.93
N LEU A 77 -6.13 20.06 6.65
CA LEU A 77 -5.96 21.43 6.15
C LEU A 77 -7.19 22.30 6.40
N ASN A 78 -8.40 21.75 6.26
CA ASN A 78 -9.65 22.47 6.57
C ASN A 78 -9.78 22.83 8.06
N ARG A 79 -9.03 22.16 8.95
CA ARG A 79 -8.92 22.48 10.37
C ARG A 79 -7.70 23.35 10.71
N GLY A 80 -6.99 23.86 9.71
CA GLY A 80 -5.76 24.64 9.90
C GLY A 80 -4.55 23.79 10.32
N ILE A 81 -4.67 22.47 10.27
CA ILE A 81 -3.59 21.54 10.62
C ILE A 81 -2.79 21.22 9.36
N LYS A 82 -1.51 21.60 9.35
CA LYS A 82 -0.64 21.45 8.16
C LYS A 82 0.61 20.62 8.49
N PRO A 83 0.64 19.34 8.07
CA PRO A 83 1.86 18.55 8.08
C PRO A 83 2.94 19.21 7.20
N LEU A 84 4.18 19.17 7.66
CA LEU A 84 5.34 19.71 6.98
C LEU A 84 6.15 18.58 6.36
N SER A 85 6.48 18.69 5.08
CA SER A 85 7.33 17.73 4.37
C SER A 85 8.81 17.95 4.70
N ILE A 86 9.21 17.46 5.86
CA ILE A 86 10.57 17.54 6.40
C ILE A 86 11.04 16.12 6.66
N GLY A 87 12.17 15.75 6.05
CA GLY A 87 12.78 14.44 6.24
C GLY A 87 13.23 14.24 7.68
N ASN A 88 12.79 13.15 8.31
CA ASN A 88 13.17 12.78 9.67
C ASN A 88 13.93 11.45 9.68
N ASN A 89 14.82 11.32 10.66
CA ASN A 89 15.58 10.09 10.87
C ASN A 89 14.80 9.11 11.77
N VAL A 90 13.63 8.68 11.30
CA VAL A 90 12.82 7.63 11.94
C VAL A 90 12.42 6.57 10.92
N SER A 91 12.44 5.31 11.35
CA SER A 91 12.09 4.15 10.51
C SER A 91 10.59 3.84 10.53
N THR A 92 9.85 4.39 11.48
CA THR A 92 8.43 4.14 11.71
C THR A 92 7.72 5.45 12.06
N VAL A 93 6.40 5.40 12.27
CA VAL A 93 5.67 6.54 12.84
C VAL A 93 6.08 6.69 14.30
N THR A 94 6.49 7.89 14.69
CA THR A 94 6.80 8.25 16.07
C THR A 94 5.89 9.39 16.52
N VAL A 95 5.34 9.26 17.72
CA VAL A 95 4.53 10.29 18.38
C VAL A 95 5.24 10.69 19.67
N LEU A 96 5.57 11.98 19.79
CA LEU A 96 6.18 12.54 20.99
C LEU A 96 5.16 13.46 21.66
N VAL A 97 4.77 13.13 22.89
CA VAL A 97 3.83 13.91 23.69
C VAL A 97 4.63 14.66 24.74
N PHE A 98 4.81 15.96 24.54
CA PHE A 98 5.46 16.86 25.48
C PHE A 98 4.42 17.46 26.42
N TYR A 99 4.45 17.07 27.69
CA TYR A 99 3.43 17.45 28.68
C TYR A 99 4.03 18.21 29.87
N ASN A 100 3.18 18.93 30.59
CA ASN A 100 3.52 19.78 31.72
C ASN A 100 2.55 19.53 32.89
N ASP A 101 2.83 18.48 33.66
CA ASP A 101 2.05 18.12 34.85
C ASP A 101 2.24 19.09 36.05
N VAL A 102 3.16 20.05 35.95
CA VAL A 102 3.34 21.12 36.95
C VAL A 102 2.27 22.20 36.77
N LEU A 103 2.02 22.62 35.53
CA LEU A 103 0.99 23.61 35.20
C LEU A 103 -0.38 22.99 34.97
N TYR A 104 -0.41 21.74 34.48
CA TYR A 104 -1.63 20.99 34.17
C TYR A 104 -1.57 19.62 34.87
N PRO A 105 -1.84 19.54 36.19
CA PRO A 105 -1.73 18.29 36.96
C PRO A 105 -2.56 17.13 36.40
N GLU A 106 -3.68 17.45 35.74
CA GLU A 106 -4.56 16.48 35.09
C GLU A 106 -3.98 15.88 33.80
N HIS A 107 -2.97 16.51 33.19
CA HIS A 107 -2.33 16.12 31.93
C HIS A 107 -1.04 15.30 32.17
N ASN A 108 -1.10 14.38 33.13
CA ASN A 108 -0.01 13.43 33.34
C ASN A 108 0.01 12.33 32.27
N LYS A 109 1.12 11.58 32.21
CA LYS A 109 1.33 10.47 31.28
C LYS A 109 0.12 9.52 31.19
N THR A 110 -0.39 9.04 32.33
CA THR A 110 -1.49 8.07 32.37
C THR A 110 -2.77 8.65 31.76
N SER A 111 -3.07 9.92 32.04
CA SER A 111 -4.21 10.63 31.47
C SER A 111 -4.08 10.80 29.95
N LEU A 112 -2.88 11.10 29.45
CA LEU A 112 -2.64 11.31 28.01
C LEU A 112 -2.57 10.01 27.22
N GLU A 113 -2.20 8.90 27.86
CA GLU A 113 -2.21 7.58 27.23
C GLU A 113 -3.58 7.18 26.69
N LYS A 114 -4.68 7.67 27.28
CA LYS A 114 -6.04 7.31 26.84
C LYS A 114 -6.34 7.74 25.40
N TYR A 115 -5.68 8.78 24.88
CA TYR A 115 -5.87 9.25 23.50
C TYR A 115 -5.20 8.36 22.46
N PHE A 116 -4.32 7.46 22.90
CA PHE A 116 -3.59 6.53 22.04
C PHE A 116 -3.87 5.06 22.39
N LYS A 117 -4.55 4.79 23.52
CA LYS A 117 -5.04 3.46 23.92
C LYS A 117 -6.25 3.08 23.08
N GLY A 118 -6.06 2.16 22.13
CA GLY A 118 -7.13 1.62 21.28
C GLY A 118 -6.78 1.51 19.81
N VAL A 119 -5.68 2.16 19.38
CA VAL A 119 -5.14 1.94 18.06
C VAL A 119 -4.22 0.72 18.13
N PHE A 120 -4.40 -0.27 17.26
CA PHE A 120 -3.43 -1.34 17.09
C PHE A 120 -2.20 -0.74 16.41
N LEU A 121 -1.20 -0.39 17.20
CA LEU A 121 -0.03 0.41 16.84
C LEU A 121 1.16 -0.46 16.39
N GLU A 122 0.94 -1.45 15.52
CA GLU A 122 2.09 -2.08 14.87
C GLU A 122 2.86 -1.00 14.10
N ASN A 123 4.14 -0.86 14.42
CA ASN A 123 5.03 0.17 13.85
C ASN A 123 4.70 1.63 14.22
N VAL A 124 4.15 1.87 15.42
CA VAL A 124 4.11 3.23 16.00
C VAL A 124 4.81 3.27 17.35
N SER A 125 5.77 4.17 17.50
CA SER A 125 6.43 4.45 18.77
C SER A 125 5.81 5.68 19.43
N ILE A 126 5.41 5.59 20.70
CA ILE A 126 4.88 6.72 21.45
C ILE A 126 5.74 6.98 22.68
N ALA A 127 6.23 8.21 22.83
CA ALA A 127 6.98 8.65 24.00
C ALA A 127 6.30 9.84 24.68
N TYR A 128 6.20 9.77 26.00
CA TYR A 128 5.66 10.84 26.85
C TYR A 128 6.82 11.51 27.57
N LEU A 129 6.98 12.81 27.34
CA LEU A 129 8.15 13.58 27.72
C LEU A 129 7.74 14.79 28.56
N GLN A 130 8.17 14.84 29.82
CA GLN A 130 7.97 16.02 30.66
C GLN A 130 8.75 17.22 30.09
N ILE A 131 8.05 18.31 29.79
CA ILE A 131 8.63 19.46 29.09
C ILE A 131 9.64 20.25 29.93
N TYR A 132 9.53 20.20 31.26
CA TYR A 132 10.46 20.89 32.16
C TYR A 132 11.77 20.12 32.38
N SER A 133 11.87 18.87 31.90
CA SER A 133 13.15 18.16 31.84
C SER A 133 14.07 18.83 30.81
N PRO A 134 15.28 19.28 31.17
CA PRO A 134 16.16 20.00 30.25
C PRO A 134 16.48 19.22 28.96
N SER A 135 16.65 17.90 29.04
CA SER A 135 16.90 17.05 27.87
C SER A 135 15.70 17.03 26.92
N ASN A 136 14.49 16.82 27.45
CA ASN A 136 13.26 16.78 26.66
C ASN A 136 12.97 18.14 26.02
N PHE A 137 13.17 19.23 26.75
CA PHE A 137 12.96 20.57 26.20
C PHE A 137 13.94 20.89 25.06
N ASN A 138 15.18 20.40 25.15
CA ASN A 138 16.15 20.55 24.06
C ASN A 138 15.73 19.77 22.82
N ILE A 139 15.19 18.55 22.96
CA ILE A 139 14.59 17.81 21.84
C ILE A 139 13.47 18.64 21.19
N LEU A 140 12.56 19.20 21.98
CA LEU A 140 11.46 20.03 21.47
C LEU A 140 11.98 21.28 20.74
N LYS A 141 13.03 21.94 21.24
CA LYS A 141 13.67 23.07 20.56
C LYS A 141 14.25 22.69 19.19
N GLU A 142 14.90 21.53 19.11
CA GLU A 142 15.45 21.03 17.84
C GLU A 142 14.35 20.71 16.82
N ILE A 143 13.22 20.20 17.29
CA ILE A 143 12.05 19.94 16.45
C ILE A 143 11.49 21.28 15.92
N PHE A 144 11.25 22.25 16.80
CA PHE A 144 10.71 23.57 16.43
C PHE A 144 11.64 24.37 15.51
N SER A 145 12.96 24.28 15.73
CA SER A 145 13.93 24.98 14.89
C SER A 145 13.91 24.47 13.45
N LYS A 146 13.71 23.15 13.26
CA LYS A 146 13.53 22.52 11.94
C LYS A 146 12.19 22.88 11.31
N ALA A 147 11.11 22.84 12.09
CA ALA A 147 9.75 22.98 11.57
C ALA A 147 9.35 24.43 11.26
N TYR A 148 9.55 25.34 12.22
CA TYR A 148 9.00 26.70 12.18
C TYR A 148 10.04 27.79 12.32
N GLN A 149 11.31 27.44 12.61
CA GLN A 149 12.36 28.40 12.94
C GLN A 149 12.01 29.29 14.14
N THR A 150 11.14 28.80 15.03
CA THR A 150 10.71 29.46 16.26
C THR A 150 11.17 28.67 17.48
N ARG A 151 10.95 29.23 18.67
CA ARG A 151 11.21 28.54 19.94
C ARG A 151 9.89 28.08 20.57
N PRO A 152 9.82 26.86 21.11
CA PRO A 152 8.68 26.41 21.89
C PRO A 152 8.64 27.14 23.23
N HIS A 153 7.44 27.31 23.79
CA HIS A 153 7.25 27.79 25.16
C HIS A 153 7.00 26.61 26.11
N MET A 154 7.64 26.62 27.28
CA MET A 154 7.46 25.61 28.33
C MET A 154 6.06 25.60 28.95
N GLN A 155 5.31 26.70 28.79
CA GLN A 155 3.95 26.83 29.32
C GLN A 155 2.92 26.04 28.51
N TYR A 156 3.25 25.65 27.29
CA TYR A 156 2.36 24.85 26.44
C TYR A 156 2.79 23.40 26.41
N GLU A 157 1.86 22.56 25.99
CA GLU A 157 2.06 21.14 25.79
C GLU A 157 1.91 20.85 24.30
N TYR A 158 2.65 19.86 23.80
CA TYR A 158 2.74 19.61 22.36
C TYR A 158 2.64 18.14 22.05
N VAL A 159 2.02 17.84 20.90
CA VAL A 159 2.09 16.51 20.29
C VAL A 159 2.76 16.63 18.95
N VAL A 160 3.86 15.90 18.81
CA VAL A 160 4.63 15.83 17.58
C VAL A 160 4.40 14.48 16.94
N PHE A 161 3.82 14.48 15.74
CA PHE A 161 3.78 13.32 14.86
C PHE A 161 4.94 13.42 13.87
N LEU A 162 5.64 12.31 13.66
CA LEU A 162 6.72 12.24 12.70
C LEU A 162 6.76 10.87 12.03
N ASN A 163 7.04 10.85 10.74
CA ASN A 163 7.52 9.68 10.01
C ASN A 163 8.75 10.09 9.19
N ARG A 164 9.26 9.21 8.34
CA ARG A 164 10.46 9.50 7.54
C ARG A 164 10.34 10.77 6.68
N ASN A 165 9.14 11.12 6.23
CA ASN A 165 8.92 12.11 5.18
C ASN A 165 8.30 13.42 5.70
N GLU A 166 7.54 13.35 6.78
CA GLU A 166 6.72 14.44 7.27
C GLU A 166 6.79 14.59 8.79
N MET A 167 6.46 15.79 9.26
CA MET A 167 6.33 16.16 10.67
C MET A 167 5.08 17.01 10.88
N LEU A 168 4.41 16.85 12.00
CA LEU A 168 3.31 17.71 12.43
C LEU A 168 3.46 18.00 13.92
N ILE A 169 3.32 19.26 14.30
CA ILE A 169 3.31 19.69 15.69
C ILE A 169 1.94 20.29 15.98
N LEU A 170 1.31 19.83 17.05
CA LEU A 170 0.04 20.32 17.54
C LEU A 170 0.21 20.85 18.96
N ASP A 171 -0.42 21.98 19.27
CA ASP A 171 -0.59 22.43 20.64
C ASP A 171 -1.67 21.59 21.30
N LEU A 172 -1.26 20.79 22.29
CA LEU A 172 -2.13 19.87 23.01
C LEU A 172 -3.29 20.63 23.66
N ASN A 173 -3.11 21.87 24.10
CA ASN A 173 -4.18 22.68 24.71
C ASN A 173 -5.32 22.98 23.72
N THR A 174 -5.01 23.03 22.42
CA THR A 174 -6.01 23.31 21.37
C THR A 174 -6.79 22.05 20.98
N ILE A 175 -6.20 20.86 21.18
CA ILE A 175 -6.75 19.59 20.66
C ILE A 175 -7.03 18.54 21.74
N LEU A 176 -6.85 18.86 23.02
CA LEU A 176 -6.88 17.91 24.15
C LEU A 176 -8.16 17.05 24.21
N SER A 177 -9.28 17.54 23.70
CA SER A 177 -10.57 16.84 23.71
C SER A 177 -10.98 16.26 22.35
N ASP A 178 -10.16 16.40 21.32
CA ASP A 178 -10.50 16.03 19.95
C ASP A 178 -9.84 14.71 19.54
N LEU A 179 -10.46 13.60 19.95
CA LEU A 179 -10.02 12.26 19.59
C LEU A 179 -9.99 12.02 18.07
N GLU A 180 -10.84 12.72 17.31
CA GLU A 180 -10.90 12.62 15.86
C GLU A 180 -9.61 13.17 15.23
N VAL A 181 -9.09 14.30 15.76
CA VAL A 181 -7.80 14.87 15.33
C VAL A 181 -6.66 13.88 15.56
N TYR A 182 -6.54 13.31 16.77
CA TYR A 182 -5.49 12.33 17.06
C TYR A 182 -5.57 11.12 16.13
N THR A 183 -6.77 10.59 15.94
CA THR A 183 -7.02 9.42 15.08
C THR A 183 -6.65 9.70 13.63
N ASN A 184 -7.08 10.83 13.08
CA ASN A 184 -6.80 11.21 11.70
C ASN A 184 -5.32 11.56 11.49
N CYS A 185 -4.67 12.23 12.43
CA CYS A 185 -3.23 12.48 12.37
C CYS A 185 -2.46 11.18 12.34
N LEU A 186 -2.74 10.28 13.29
CA LEU A 186 -2.06 9.00 13.35
C LEU A 186 -2.27 8.18 12.06
N LYS A 187 -3.52 8.08 11.59
CA LYS A 187 -3.85 7.38 10.34
C LYS A 187 -3.12 7.99 9.14
N TYR A 188 -3.09 9.31 9.03
CA TYR A 188 -2.34 10.01 7.99
C TYR A 188 -0.85 9.66 8.01
N PHE A 189 -0.22 9.71 9.18
CA PHE A 189 1.21 9.42 9.33
C PHE A 189 1.54 7.95 9.07
N MET A 190 0.65 7.02 9.41
CA MET A 190 0.80 5.60 9.07
C MET A 190 0.68 5.36 7.56
N LEU A 191 -0.24 6.02 6.87
CA LEU A 191 -0.41 5.88 5.43
C LEU A 191 0.74 6.52 4.63
N THR A 192 1.43 7.51 5.20
CA THR A 192 2.51 8.26 4.55
C THR A 192 3.93 7.86 5.01
N ALA A 193 4.03 6.92 5.95
CA ALA A 193 5.29 6.35 6.42
C ALA A 193 6.01 5.55 5.34
#